data_AF-A0A397VX57-F1
#
_entry.id   AF-A0A397VX57-F1
#
_cell.length_a   1.000
_cell.length_b   1.000
_cell.length_c   1.000
_cell.angle_alpha   90.00
_cell.angle_beta   90.00
_cell.angle_gamma   90.00
#
_symmetry.space_group_name_H-M   'P 1'
#
loop_
_entity.id
_entity.type
_entity.pdbx_description
1 polymer ?
#
loop_
_entity_poly.entity_id
_entity_poly.type
_entity_poly.pdbx_seq_one_letter_code
_entity_poly.pdbx_strand_id
1 'polypeptide(L)'
;MVIVRDSTGFYCTICTPSKGFKNHAGLQRYKTSKHSTYNLLPNHIQQIPESELCHLKDAIIKELQKKLKNHYLAVGKQVFSLHCSENAFVCLFGAYITRYLPCGSFYICNFKGENAVESIGSIFNNNNA
;
A
#
# COMPACT_ATOMS: atom_id res chain seq x y z
N MET A 1 -35.04 2.73 33.00
CA MET A 1 -33.73 2.05 33.03
C MET A 1 -33.13 2.15 31.63
N VAL A 2 -32.27 3.14 31.39
CA VAL A 2 -31.60 3.31 30.11
C VAL A 2 -30.35 2.44 30.14
N ILE A 3 -30.36 1.31 29.43
CA ILE A 3 -29.12 0.54 29.20
C ILE A 3 -28.37 1.29 28.11
N VAL A 4 -27.43 2.14 28.52
CA VAL A 4 -26.40 2.68 27.62
C VAL A 4 -25.55 1.48 27.22
N ARG A 5 -25.79 0.94 26.01
CA ARG A 5 -24.83 0.02 25.39
C ARG A 5 -23.68 0.88 24.91
N ASP A 6 -22.60 0.91 25.68
CA ASP A 6 -21.31 1.44 25.21
C ASP A 6 -20.95 0.75 23.90
N SER A 7 -21.08 1.48 22.79
CA SER A 7 -20.77 1.04 21.44
C SER A 7 -19.27 1.10 21.16
N THR A 8 -18.42 0.77 22.14
CA THR A 8 -16.96 0.80 22.00
C THR A 8 -16.40 -0.55 21.55
N GLY A 9 -17.14 -1.27 20.69
CA GLY A 9 -16.68 -2.51 20.07
C GLY A 9 -15.87 -2.23 18.81
N PHE A 10 -14.85 -3.03 18.54
CA PHE A 10 -14.12 -3.00 17.26
C PHE A 10 -14.73 -4.01 16.31
N TYR A 11 -15.13 -3.60 15.11
CA TYR A 11 -15.87 -4.46 14.18
C TYR A 11 -15.10 -4.73 12.89
N CYS A 12 -15.25 -5.94 12.35
CA CYS A 12 -14.77 -6.26 11.02
C CYS A 12 -15.79 -5.81 9.96
N THR A 13 -15.43 -4.85 9.13
CA THR A 13 -16.27 -4.31 8.04
C THR A 13 -16.26 -5.18 6.78
N ILE A 14 -15.37 -6.18 6.72
CA ILE A 14 -15.24 -7.11 5.58
C ILE A 14 -16.16 -8.32 5.73
N CYS A 15 -16.53 -8.68 6.96
CA CYS A 15 -17.38 -9.84 7.24
C CYS A 15 -18.85 -9.47 7.26
N THR A 16 -19.68 -10.36 6.71
CA THR A 16 -21.14 -10.30 6.83
C THR A 16 -21.64 -11.63 7.42
N PRO A 17 -22.27 -11.64 8.62
CA PRO A 17 -22.49 -10.50 9.52
C PRO A 17 -21.18 -9.99 10.14
N SER A 18 -21.17 -8.70 10.54
CA SER A 18 -19.98 -8.07 11.11
C SER A 18 -19.60 -8.71 12.44
N LYS A 19 -18.32 -9.10 12.57
CA LYS A 19 -17.79 -9.70 13.79
C LYS A 19 -17.17 -8.64 14.70
N GLY A 20 -17.65 -8.57 15.94
CA GLY A 20 -17.17 -7.65 16.98
C GLY A 20 -16.03 -8.22 17.83
N PHE A 21 -15.17 -7.34 18.32
CA PHE A 21 -13.99 -7.65 19.12
C PHE A 21 -13.87 -6.67 20.29
N LYS A 22 -13.34 -7.17 21.42
CA LYS A 22 -13.12 -6.39 22.64
C LYS A 22 -12.05 -5.29 22.49
N ASN A 23 -11.10 -5.45 21.58
CA ASN A 23 -10.02 -4.49 21.35
C ASN A 23 -9.52 -4.53 19.90
N HIS A 24 -8.77 -3.49 19.51
CA HIS A 24 -8.19 -3.35 18.18
C HIS A 24 -7.22 -4.50 17.85
N ALA A 25 -6.41 -4.96 18.81
CA ALA A 25 -5.47 -6.05 18.59
C ALA A 25 -6.16 -7.36 18.18
N GLY A 26 -7.29 -7.69 18.81
CA GLY A 26 -8.12 -8.85 18.46
C GLY A 26 -8.71 -8.74 17.06
N LEU A 27 -9.19 -7.54 16.69
CA LEU A 27 -9.67 -7.28 15.33
C LEU A 27 -8.54 -7.42 14.29
N GLN A 28 -7.35 -6.88 14.58
CA GLN A 28 -6.21 -6.96 13.66
C GLN A 28 -5.78 -8.42 13.43
N ARG A 29 -5.57 -9.21 14.49
CA ARG A 29 -5.23 -10.64 14.36
C ARG A 29 -6.28 -11.42 13.56
N TYR A 30 -7.55 -11.12 13.80
CA TYR A 30 -8.64 -11.71 13.03
C TYR A 30 -8.56 -11.34 11.54
N LYS A 31 -8.36 -10.06 11.22
CA LYS A 31 -8.21 -9.59 9.83
C LYS A 31 -7.00 -10.23 9.15
N THR A 32 -5.85 -10.29 9.81
CA THR A 32 -4.65 -10.96 9.27
C THR A 32 -4.91 -12.42 8.92
N SER A 33 -5.61 -13.16 9.80
CA SER A 33 -5.85 -14.58 9.60
C SER A 33 -6.96 -14.86 8.59
N LYS A 34 -8.09 -14.16 8.68
CA LYS A 34 -9.30 -14.45 7.90
C LYS A 34 -9.39 -13.70 6.56
N HIS A 35 -8.62 -12.63 6.39
CA HIS A 35 -8.60 -11.81 5.17
C HIS A 35 -7.20 -11.72 4.55
N SER A 36 -6.37 -12.75 4.75
CA SER A 36 -5.01 -12.83 4.17
C SER A 36 -4.98 -12.81 2.64
N THR A 37 -6.10 -13.19 2.00
CA THR A 37 -6.29 -13.21 0.54
C THR A 37 -7.20 -12.10 0.03
N TYR A 38 -7.73 -11.24 0.89
CA TYR A 38 -8.59 -10.13 0.47
C TYR A 38 -7.79 -9.15 -0.38
N ASN A 39 -8.32 -8.72 -1.52
CA ASN A 39 -7.58 -7.91 -2.50
C ASN A 39 -8.37 -6.71 -3.04
N LEU A 40 -9.55 -6.42 -2.49
CA LEU A 40 -10.32 -5.26 -2.92
C LEU A 40 -9.70 -3.98 -2.38
N LEU A 41 -9.36 -3.07 -3.28
CA LEU A 41 -8.89 -1.74 -2.92
C LEU A 41 -9.98 -0.98 -2.13
N PRO A 42 -9.61 -0.12 -1.18
CA PRO A 42 -10.59 0.66 -0.45
C PRO A 42 -11.36 1.63 -1.33
N ASN A 43 -12.65 1.79 -1.06
CA ASN A 43 -13.51 2.71 -1.81
C ASN A 43 -13.21 4.20 -1.53
N HIS A 44 -12.42 4.52 -0.50
CA HIS A 44 -12.09 5.89 -0.12
C HIS A 44 -10.91 6.48 -0.90
N ILE A 45 -10.28 5.70 -1.79
CA ILE A 45 -9.17 6.19 -2.62
C ILE A 45 -9.68 7.25 -3.59
N GLN A 46 -9.07 8.43 -3.53
CA GLN A 46 -9.40 9.55 -4.41
C GLN A 46 -8.31 9.73 -5.47
N GLN A 47 -8.72 10.20 -6.66
CA GLN A 47 -7.76 10.69 -7.65
C GLN A 47 -7.01 11.91 -7.11
N ILE A 48 -5.74 12.02 -7.49
CA ILE A 48 -4.89 13.16 -7.14
C ILE A 48 -4.38 13.86 -8.41
N PRO A 49 -3.93 15.12 -8.33
CA PRO A 49 -3.37 15.83 -9.46
C PRO A 49 -2.14 15.14 -10.05
N GLU A 50 -1.97 15.23 -11.36
CA GLU A 50 -0.81 14.67 -12.07
C GLU A 50 0.52 15.25 -11.57
N SER A 51 0.53 16.54 -11.18
CA SER A 51 1.72 17.18 -10.61
C SER A 51 2.21 16.50 -9.33
N GLU A 52 1.29 16.06 -8.46
CA GLU A 52 1.62 15.33 -7.23
C GLU A 52 2.18 13.93 -7.56
N LEU A 53 1.63 13.27 -8.58
CA LEU A 53 2.15 12.00 -9.09
C LEU A 53 3.57 12.15 -9.65
N CYS A 54 3.82 13.19 -10.46
CA CYS A 54 5.15 13.48 -11.00
C CYS A 54 6.17 13.75 -9.89
N HIS A 55 5.81 14.55 -8.87
CA HIS A 55 6.67 14.80 -7.72
C HIS A 55 7.00 13.51 -6.97
N LEU A 56 6.02 12.63 -6.78
CA LEU A 56 6.23 11.33 -6.14
C LEU A 56 7.17 10.43 -6.97
N LYS A 57 6.96 10.34 -8.29
CA LYS A 57 7.84 9.59 -9.21
C LYS A 57 9.28 10.08 -9.10
N ASP A 58 9.49 11.39 -9.19
CA ASP A 58 10.82 11.99 -9.10
C ASP A 58 11.49 11.71 -7.75
N ALA A 59 10.73 11.76 -6.66
CA ALA A 59 11.23 11.46 -5.33
C ALA A 59 11.67 9.98 -5.20
N ILE A 60 10.88 9.05 -5.75
CA ILE A 60 11.23 7.63 -5.78
C ILE A 60 12.48 7.40 -6.64
N ILE A 61 12.56 8.00 -7.84
CA ILE A 61 13.73 7.89 -8.72
C ILE A 61 14.99 8.39 -8.01
N LYS A 62 14.92 9.53 -7.31
CA LYS A 62 16.05 10.06 -6.53
C LYS A 62 16.51 9.09 -5.45
N GLU A 63 15.59 8.48 -4.70
CA GLU A 63 15.95 7.49 -3.68
C GLU A 63 16.56 6.22 -4.30
N LEU A 64 15.99 5.71 -5.39
CA LEU A 64 16.55 4.58 -6.13
C LEU A 64 17.97 4.89 -6.63
N GLN A 65 18.18 6.05 -7.26
CA GLN A 65 19.49 6.47 -7.75
C GLN A 65 20.52 6.60 -6.62
N LYS A 66 20.15 7.16 -5.45
CA LYS A 66 21.05 7.23 -4.28
C LYS A 66 21.50 5.85 -3.81
N LYS A 67 20.58 4.88 -3.81
CA LYS A 67 20.84 3.51 -3.34
C LYS A 67 21.66 2.70 -4.35
N LEU A 68 21.37 2.85 -5.65
CA LEU A 68 22.08 2.17 -6.73
C LEU A 68 23.47 2.76 -7.02
N LYS A 69 23.70 4.06 -6.78
CA LYS A 69 25.02 4.73 -6.95
C LYS A 69 26.08 4.26 -5.97
N ASN A 70 25.70 3.62 -4.86
CA ASN A 70 26.64 3.01 -3.93
C ASN A 70 27.19 1.71 -4.56
N HIS A 71 28.14 1.89 -5.46
CA HIS A 71 29.04 0.89 -6.06
C HIS A 71 29.17 -0.40 -5.23
N TYR A 72 28.80 -1.55 -5.82
CA TYR A 72 29.16 -2.97 -5.62
C TYR A 72 29.46 -3.56 -4.21
N LEU A 73 29.60 -2.76 -3.15
CA LEU A 73 29.96 -3.15 -1.79
C LEU A 73 28.72 -3.40 -0.91
N ALA A 74 27.58 -2.80 -1.27
CA ALA A 74 26.31 -3.05 -0.61
C ALA A 74 25.63 -4.30 -1.21
N VAL A 75 26.26 -5.46 -0.99
CA VAL A 75 25.69 -6.76 -1.38
C VAL A 75 24.53 -7.08 -0.43
N GLY A 76 23.30 -7.07 -0.94
CA GLY A 76 22.12 -7.44 -0.16
C GLY A 76 20.85 -6.67 -0.52
N LYS A 77 19.75 -7.00 0.17
CA LYS A 77 18.46 -6.32 0.01
C LYS A 77 18.59 -4.85 0.42
N GLN A 78 18.38 -3.95 -0.52
CA GLN A 78 18.30 -2.51 -0.26
C GLN A 78 16.84 -2.10 -0.06
N VAL A 79 16.60 -1.22 0.92
CA VAL A 79 15.28 -0.69 1.26
C VAL A 79 15.40 0.82 1.46
N PHE A 80 14.37 1.55 1.05
CA PHE A 80 14.18 2.96 1.38
C PHE A 80 12.74 3.18 1.81
N SER A 81 12.50 4.34 2.43
CA SER A 81 11.17 4.77 2.87
C SER A 81 10.95 6.18 2.39
N LEU A 82 9.71 6.48 2.04
CA LEU A 82 9.30 7.78 1.52
C LEU A 82 7.94 8.14 2.09
N HIS A 83 7.77 9.40 2.49
CA HIS A 83 6.48 9.93 2.88
C HIS A 83 5.64 10.22 1.63
N CYS A 84 4.48 9.57 1.53
CA CYS A 84 3.47 9.84 0.51
C CYS A 84 2.07 9.58 1.09
N SER A 85 1.05 10.13 0.44
CA SER A 85 -0.34 9.84 0.77
C SER A 85 -0.74 8.45 0.26
N GLU A 86 -1.71 7.81 0.91
CA GLU A 86 -2.27 6.52 0.46
C GLU A 86 -2.83 6.64 -0.97
N ASN A 87 -3.55 7.74 -1.25
CA ASN A 87 -4.09 8.03 -2.58
C ASN A 87 -2.97 8.10 -3.63
N ALA A 88 -1.86 8.79 -3.35
CA ALA A 88 -0.76 8.89 -4.29
C ALA A 88 -0.12 7.54 -4.59
N PHE A 89 0.06 6.69 -3.57
CA PHE A 89 0.56 5.34 -3.76
C PHE A 89 -0.38 4.51 -4.64
N VAL A 90 -1.69 4.51 -4.34
CA VAL A 90 -2.67 3.71 -5.09
C VAL A 90 -2.88 4.24 -6.51
N CYS A 91 -2.86 5.55 -6.72
CA CYS A 91 -2.92 6.13 -8.07
C CYS A 91 -1.69 5.78 -8.90
N LEU A 92 -0.49 5.79 -8.31
CA LEU A 92 0.75 5.49 -9.03
C LEU A 92 0.93 3.99 -9.32
N PHE A 93 0.63 3.13 -8.34
CA PHE A 93 0.91 1.70 -8.42
C PHE A 93 -0.33 0.84 -8.62
N GLY A 94 -1.52 1.41 -8.73
CA GLY A 94 -2.82 0.72 -8.67
C GLY A 94 -2.92 -0.52 -9.56
N ALA A 95 -2.50 -0.40 -10.82
CA ALA A 95 -2.51 -1.49 -11.79
C ALA A 95 -1.53 -2.65 -11.44
N TYR A 96 -0.59 -2.41 -10.52
CA TYR A 96 0.49 -3.32 -10.14
C TYR A 96 0.37 -3.81 -8.68
N ILE A 97 -0.72 -3.49 -7.98
CA ILE A 97 -0.97 -3.99 -6.62
C ILE A 97 -1.31 -5.47 -6.69
N THR A 98 -0.37 -6.31 -6.23
CA THR A 98 -0.52 -7.77 -6.19
C THR A 98 -1.29 -8.25 -4.98
N ARG A 99 -1.25 -7.47 -3.89
CA ARG A 99 -1.96 -7.78 -2.64
C ARG A 99 -2.24 -6.49 -1.88
N TYR A 100 -3.44 -6.41 -1.32
CA TYR A 100 -3.82 -5.43 -0.31
C TYR A 100 -4.10 -6.17 1.00
N LEU A 101 -3.58 -5.68 2.12
CA LEU A 101 -3.88 -6.20 3.45
C LEU A 101 -4.68 -5.12 4.18
N PRO A 102 -6.00 -5.31 4.36
CA PRO A 102 -6.85 -4.37 5.11
C PRO A 102 -6.43 -4.23 6.58
N CYS A 103 -5.66 -5.19 7.07
CA CYS A 103 -4.96 -5.13 8.34
C CYS A 103 -3.74 -4.23 8.20
N GLY A 104 -3.84 -2.99 8.70
CA GLY A 104 -2.73 -2.02 8.68
C GLY A 104 -2.57 -1.25 7.37
N SER A 105 -3.51 -1.36 6.43
CA SER A 105 -3.50 -0.67 5.14
C SER A 105 -2.20 -0.88 4.35
N PHE A 106 -1.75 -2.14 4.25
CA PHE A 106 -0.53 -2.46 3.51
C PHE A 106 -0.85 -2.82 2.06
N TYR A 107 -0.18 -2.14 1.14
CA TYR A 107 -0.21 -2.43 -0.29
C TYR A 107 1.11 -3.04 -0.72
N ILE A 108 1.05 -4.08 -1.54
CA ILE A 108 2.23 -4.81 -1.99
C ILE A 108 2.24 -4.90 -3.51
N CYS A 109 3.29 -4.33 -4.12
CA CYS A 109 3.61 -4.45 -5.53
C CYS A 109 4.88 -5.28 -5.66
N ASN A 110 4.80 -6.40 -6.38
CA ASN A 110 5.92 -7.31 -6.60
C ASN A 110 6.30 -7.30 -8.07
N PHE A 111 7.47 -6.73 -8.39
CA PHE A 111 8.03 -6.74 -9.73
C PHE A 111 9.09 -7.83 -9.81
N LYS A 112 8.85 -8.88 -10.60
CA LYS A 112 9.74 -10.05 -10.75
C LYS A 112 9.68 -10.56 -12.19
N GLY A 113 10.72 -11.28 -12.62
CA GLY A 113 10.80 -11.86 -13.96
C GLY A 113 11.19 -10.87 -15.05
N GLU A 114 11.12 -11.32 -16.30
CA GLU A 114 11.60 -10.58 -17.48
C GLU A 114 10.88 -9.23 -17.66
N ASN A 115 9.57 -9.18 -17.36
CA ASN A 115 8.75 -7.97 -17.53
C ASN A 115 8.90 -6.95 -16.36
N ALA A 116 9.72 -7.25 -15.35
CA ALA A 116 9.88 -6.37 -14.19
C ALA A 116 10.47 -5.01 -14.59
N VAL A 117 11.46 -5.02 -15.48
CA VAL A 117 12.14 -3.81 -15.96
C VAL A 117 11.17 -2.95 -16.77
N GLU A 118 10.39 -3.56 -17.67
CA GLU A 118 9.39 -2.86 -18.47
C GLU A 118 8.26 -2.28 -17.60
N SER A 119 7.79 -3.02 -16.61
CA SER A 119 6.73 -2.57 -15.69
C SER A 119 7.19 -1.36 -14.86
N ILE A 120 8.40 -1.43 -14.30
CA ILE A 120 9.02 -0.32 -13.57
C ILE A 120 9.24 0.86 -14.52
N GLY A 121 9.72 0.59 -15.74
CA GLY A 121 9.83 1.56 -16.81
C GLY A 121 8.51 2.28 -17.04
N SER A 122 7.41 1.57 -17.28
CA SER A 122 6.09 2.17 -17.53
C SER A 122 5.59 3.06 -16.38
N ILE A 123 5.90 2.73 -15.12
CA ILE A 123 5.51 3.53 -13.95
C ILE A 123 6.31 4.84 -13.89
N PHE A 124 7.62 4.77 -14.10
CA PHE A 124 8.54 5.88 -13.87
C PHE A 124 8.97 6.63 -15.14
N ASN A 125 8.63 6.12 -16.32
CA ASN A 125 8.90 6.79 -17.58
C ASN A 125 7.96 7.99 -17.68
N ASN A 126 8.45 9.14 -17.24
CA ASN A 126 7.93 10.40 -17.72
C ASN A 126 8.34 10.47 -19.20
N ASN A 127 7.39 10.32 -20.11
CA ASN A 127 7.55 10.75 -21.48
C ASN A 127 7.62 12.29 -21.52
N ASN A 128 8.61 12.88 -20.86
CA ASN A 128 9.05 14.24 -21.10
C ASN A 128 10.14 14.14 -22.16
N ALA A 129 9.70 13.87 -23.39
CA ALA A 129 10.47 14.18 -24.59
C ALA A 129 10.25 15.65 -24.96
#